data_AF-A0A836X8S6-F1
#
_entry.id   AF-A0A836X8S6-F1
#
_cell.length_a   1.000
_cell.length_b   1.000
_cell.length_c   1.000
_cell.angle_alpha   90.00
_cell.angle_beta   90.00
_cell.angle_gamma   90.00
#
_symmetry.space_group_name_H-M   'P 1'
#
loop_
_entity.id
_entity.type
_entity.pdbx_description
1 polymer ?
#
loop_
_entity_poly.entity_id
_entity_poly.type
_entity_poly.pdbx_seq_one_letter_code
_entity_poly.pdbx_strand_id
1 'polypeptide(L)'
;MLGQNPPIICLQQIAALAFLGNKIMNQHQQEKNKNIDTKKLAVSATIHCLTGCIIGETIGLVLGVSLGWHPLQTSIVATVLAFITGFALTLLPTFKQGLSLSETFRAIWLGETISIGIMEVVMNFVDYSIGGMSANSILEPIFWISLGVAALAGFAAGYPVNYLMLKNNLKQKCH
;
A
#
# COMPACT_ATOMS: atom_id res chain seq x y z
N MET A 1 -68.83 -6.48 9.63
CA MET A 1 -67.99 -6.09 8.47
C MET A 1 -67.27 -4.81 8.86
N LEU A 2 -66.07 -4.90 9.44
CA LEU A 2 -65.37 -3.72 9.93
C LEU A 2 -64.73 -3.00 8.73
N GLY A 3 -65.23 -1.80 8.46
CA GLY A 3 -64.68 -0.88 7.47
C GLY A 3 -63.26 -0.48 7.85
N GLN A 4 -62.32 -0.78 6.96
CA GLN A 4 -60.96 -0.25 7.03
C GLN A 4 -60.97 1.17 6.47
N ASN A 5 -60.62 2.13 7.31
CA ASN A 5 -60.50 3.54 6.97
C ASN A 5 -59.34 3.75 5.96
N PRO A 6 -59.56 4.41 4.81
CA PRO A 6 -58.52 4.65 3.79
C PRO A 6 -57.25 5.42 4.26
N PRO A 7 -57.25 6.32 5.26
CA PRO A 7 -56.03 7.06 5.63
C PRO A 7 -54.95 6.24 6.35
N ILE A 8 -55.28 5.09 6.95
CA ILE A 8 -54.32 4.31 7.76
C ILE A 8 -53.33 3.54 6.87
N ILE A 9 -53.80 3.04 5.72
CA ILE A 9 -52.98 2.30 4.74
C ILE A 9 -51.95 3.23 4.11
N CYS A 10 -52.31 4.49 3.81
CA CYS A 10 -51.41 5.48 3.24
C CYS A 10 -50.28 5.87 4.21
N LEU A 11 -50.59 6.02 5.51
CA LEU A 11 -49.60 6.32 6.54
C LEU A 11 -48.58 5.18 6.72
N GLN A 12 -49.02 3.91 6.72
CA GLN A 12 -48.12 2.77 6.81
C GLN A 12 -47.19 2.66 5.59
N GLN A 13 -47.70 2.93 4.39
CA GLN A 13 -46.91 2.93 3.15
C GLN A 13 -45.81 3.99 3.16
N ILE A 14 -46.14 5.22 3.63
CA ILE A 14 -45.19 6.34 3.73
C ILE A 14 -44.10 6.04 4.76
N ALA A 15 -44.46 5.48 5.92
CA ALA A 15 -43.49 5.08 6.94
C ALA A 15 -42.54 3.96 6.46
N ALA A 16 -43.04 2.98 5.71
CA ALA A 16 -42.24 1.91 5.13
C ALA A 16 -41.24 2.42 4.06
N LEU A 17 -41.67 3.35 3.20
CA LEU A 17 -40.80 3.99 2.20
C LEU A 17 -39.71 4.86 2.86
N ALA A 18 -40.05 5.60 3.92
CA ALA A 18 -39.08 6.38 4.69
C ALA A 18 -38.04 5.49 5.39
N PHE A 19 -38.47 4.35 5.97
CA PHE A 19 -37.58 3.39 6.61
C PHE A 19 -36.63 2.70 5.60
N LEU A 20 -37.15 2.31 4.43
CA LEU A 20 -36.33 1.75 3.34
C LEU A 20 -35.32 2.79 2.80
N GLY A 21 -35.76 4.04 2.59
CA GLY A 21 -34.87 5.13 2.17
C GLY A 21 -33.73 5.37 3.16
N ASN A 22 -34.03 5.39 4.46
CA ASN A 22 -33.01 5.57 5.49
C ASN A 22 -32.05 4.37 5.57
N LYS A 23 -32.54 3.14 5.37
CA LYS A 23 -31.69 1.93 5.31
C LYS A 23 -30.74 1.95 4.11
N ILE A 24 -31.22 2.33 2.92
CA ILE A 24 -30.41 2.43 1.70
C ILE A 24 -29.34 3.53 1.84
N MET A 25 -29.70 4.70 2.38
CA MET A 25 -28.75 5.78 2.69
C MET A 25 -27.66 5.32 3.65
N ASN A 26 -28.03 4.65 4.74
CA ASN A 26 -27.06 4.16 5.72
C ASN A 26 -26.10 3.11 5.14
N GLN A 27 -26.58 2.22 4.27
CA GLN A 27 -25.71 1.25 3.59
C GLN A 27 -24.72 1.91 2.63
N HIS A 28 -25.17 2.86 1.81
CA HIS A 28 -24.27 3.62 0.93
C HIS A 28 -23.23 4.41 1.71
N GLN A 29 -23.61 4.98 2.86
CA GLN A 29 -22.70 5.76 3.70
C GLN A 29 -21.64 4.86 4.37
N GLN A 30 -22.04 3.66 4.82
CA GLN A 30 -21.11 2.66 5.36
C GLN A 30 -20.12 2.16 4.29
N GLU A 31 -20.58 1.86 3.07
CA GLU A 31 -19.68 1.46 1.98
C GLU A 31 -18.72 2.57 1.56
N LYS A 32 -19.21 3.82 1.47
CA LYS A 32 -18.37 4.96 1.14
C LYS A 32 -17.29 5.18 2.20
N ASN A 33 -17.64 5.13 3.49
CA ASN A 33 -16.68 5.26 4.59
C ASN A 33 -15.67 4.10 4.59
N LYS A 34 -16.11 2.85 4.45
CA LYS A 34 -15.23 1.68 4.34
C LYS A 34 -14.23 1.82 3.18
N ASN A 35 -14.67 2.31 2.03
CA ASN A 35 -13.79 2.56 0.88
C ASN A 35 -12.78 3.69 1.14
N ILE A 36 -13.19 4.76 1.82
CA ILE A 36 -12.29 5.86 2.21
C ILE A 36 -11.23 5.35 3.18
N ASP A 37 -11.63 4.57 4.18
CA ASP A 37 -10.71 4.00 5.18
C ASP A 37 -9.72 3.03 4.53
N THR A 38 -10.19 2.19 3.59
CA THR A 38 -9.34 1.28 2.82
C THR A 38 -8.30 2.03 1.99
N LYS A 39 -8.70 3.12 1.30
CA LYS A 39 -7.77 3.94 0.50
C LYS A 39 -6.73 4.62 1.38
N LYS A 40 -7.14 5.19 2.52
CA LYS A 40 -6.22 5.83 3.47
C LYS A 40 -5.21 4.83 4.04
N LEU A 41 -5.68 3.64 4.41
CA LEU A 41 -4.82 2.58 4.91
C LEU A 41 -3.84 2.08 3.85
N ALA A 42 -4.27 1.95 2.59
CA ALA A 42 -3.41 1.57 1.48
C ALA A 42 -2.31 2.60 1.22
N VAL A 43 -2.65 3.90 1.22
CA VAL A 43 -1.65 4.99 1.08
C VAL A 43 -0.66 4.93 2.24
N SER A 44 -1.16 4.84 3.48
CA SER A 44 -0.31 4.78 4.66
C SER A 44 0.65 3.59 4.63
N ALA A 45 0.15 2.40 4.27
CA ALA A 45 0.97 1.20 4.13
C ALA A 45 2.05 1.42 3.05
N THR A 46 1.66 1.92 1.87
CA THR A 46 2.60 2.14 0.76
C THR A 46 3.69 3.15 1.12
N ILE A 47 3.35 4.26 1.79
CA ILE A 47 4.34 5.24 2.26
C ILE A 47 5.30 4.60 3.27
N HIS A 48 4.79 3.77 4.17
CA HIS A 48 5.60 3.06 5.16
C HIS A 48 6.59 2.10 4.49
N CYS A 49 6.11 1.27 3.55
CA CYS A 49 6.98 0.38 2.75
C CYS A 49 8.02 1.19 1.97
N LEU A 50 7.57 2.24 1.27
CA LEU A 50 8.42 3.09 0.44
C LEU A 50 9.53 3.74 1.25
N THR A 51 9.23 4.19 2.46
CA THR A 51 10.23 4.79 3.35
C THR A 51 11.34 3.80 3.68
N GLY A 52 10.98 2.56 4.02
CA GLY A 52 11.96 1.49 4.26
C GLY A 52 12.77 1.13 3.02
N CYS A 53 12.11 1.06 1.85
CA CYS A 53 12.75 0.77 0.57
C CYS A 53 13.75 1.85 0.17
N ILE A 54 13.34 3.12 0.18
CA ILE A 54 14.21 4.26 -0.16
C ILE A 54 15.45 4.29 0.74
N ILE A 55 15.32 4.01 2.04
CA ILE A 55 16.47 4.00 2.95
C ILE A 55 17.50 2.95 2.52
N GLY A 56 17.07 1.71 2.27
CA GLY A 56 17.99 0.64 1.87
C GLY A 56 18.53 0.82 0.45
N GLU A 57 17.68 1.25 -0.48
CA GLU A 57 18.05 1.58 -1.87
C GLU A 57 19.13 2.68 -1.87
N THR A 58 18.92 3.78 -1.13
CA THR A 58 19.88 4.88 -1.02
C THR A 58 21.22 4.38 -0.48
N ILE A 59 21.22 3.59 0.59
CA ILE A 59 22.46 3.07 1.18
C ILE A 59 23.18 2.16 0.17
N GLY A 60 22.47 1.26 -0.51
CA GLY A 60 23.08 0.37 -1.49
C GLY A 60 23.60 1.08 -2.72
N LEU A 61 22.85 2.05 -3.25
CA LEU A 61 23.29 2.91 -4.36
C LEU A 61 24.53 3.75 -3.97
N VAL A 62 24.53 4.35 -2.78
CA VAL A 62 25.69 5.09 -2.24
C VAL A 62 26.92 4.19 -2.15
N LEU A 63 26.77 2.97 -1.64
CA LEU A 63 27.87 2.01 -1.55
C LEU A 63 28.38 1.60 -2.95
N GLY A 64 27.48 1.25 -3.86
CA GLY A 64 27.86 0.80 -5.20
C GLY A 64 28.50 1.89 -6.05
N VAL A 65 27.95 3.11 -6.03
CA VAL A 65 28.51 4.25 -6.76
C VAL A 65 29.85 4.69 -6.15
N SER A 66 29.98 4.70 -4.83
CA SER A 66 31.27 5.05 -4.17
C SER A 66 32.38 4.06 -4.49
N LEU A 67 32.06 2.78 -4.63
CA LEU A 67 33.02 1.72 -4.93
C LEU A 67 33.21 1.50 -6.44
N GLY A 68 32.49 2.23 -7.29
CA GLY A 68 32.57 2.11 -8.75
C GLY A 68 32.09 0.75 -9.27
N TRP A 69 31.10 0.15 -8.61
CA TRP A 69 30.54 -1.14 -9.02
C TRP A 69 29.72 -1.04 -10.31
N HIS A 70 29.61 -2.15 -11.02
CA HIS A 70 28.73 -2.21 -12.19
C HIS A 70 27.25 -2.06 -11.77
N PRO A 71 26.39 -1.37 -12.54
CA PRO A 71 24.99 -1.11 -12.19
C PRO A 71 24.22 -2.34 -11.71
N LEU A 72 24.44 -3.50 -12.34
CA LEU A 72 23.84 -4.78 -11.94
C LEU A 72 24.23 -5.21 -10.51
N GLN A 73 25.50 -5.05 -10.12
CA GLN A 73 25.95 -5.41 -8.78
C GLN A 73 25.39 -4.44 -7.74
N THR A 74 25.41 -3.14 -8.06
CA THR A 74 24.83 -2.09 -7.25
C THR A 74 23.34 -2.32 -7.00
N SER A 75 22.58 -2.65 -8.05
CA SER A 75 21.14 -2.95 -7.97
C SER A 75 20.85 -4.14 -7.06
N ILE A 76 21.62 -5.22 -7.14
CA ILE A 76 21.43 -6.39 -6.28
C ILE A 76 21.65 -6.03 -4.81
N VAL A 77 22.73 -5.30 -4.49
CA VAL A 77 23.02 -4.89 -3.12
C VAL A 77 21.98 -3.90 -2.61
N ALA A 78 21.58 -2.92 -3.41
CA ALA A 78 20.51 -1.97 -3.10
C ALA A 78 19.20 -2.69 -2.80
N THR A 79 18.77 -3.60 -3.69
CA THR A 79 17.56 -4.42 -3.49
C THR A 79 17.64 -5.21 -2.19
N VAL A 80 18.76 -5.90 -1.91
CA VAL A 80 18.89 -6.70 -0.68
C VAL A 80 18.81 -5.81 0.57
N LEU A 81 19.47 -4.66 0.57
CA LEU A 81 19.41 -3.72 1.68
C LEU A 81 18.01 -3.13 1.83
N ALA A 82 17.34 -2.77 0.74
CA ALA A 82 15.97 -2.27 0.72
C ALA A 82 14.98 -3.30 1.27
N PHE A 83 15.14 -4.56 0.92
CA PHE A 83 14.38 -5.65 1.53
C PHE A 83 14.64 -5.75 3.03
N ILE A 84 15.89 -5.67 3.48
CA ILE A 84 16.23 -5.76 4.91
C ILE A 84 15.63 -4.57 5.69
N THR A 85 15.81 -3.34 5.20
CA THR A 85 15.33 -2.12 5.88
C THR A 85 13.81 -2.00 5.80
N GLY A 86 13.22 -2.32 4.65
CA GLY A 86 11.77 -2.41 4.46
C GLY A 86 11.14 -3.41 5.42
N PHE A 87 11.67 -4.64 5.46
CA PHE A 87 11.20 -5.64 6.41
C PHE A 87 11.42 -5.23 7.86
N ALA A 88 12.58 -4.67 8.20
CA ALA A 88 12.85 -4.23 9.56
C ALA A 88 11.84 -3.17 10.01
N LEU A 89 11.57 -2.14 9.19
CA LEU A 89 10.60 -1.10 9.53
C LEU A 89 9.17 -1.62 9.66
N THR A 90 8.78 -2.66 8.91
CA THR A 90 7.44 -3.24 9.00
C THR A 90 7.32 -4.28 10.13
N LEU A 91 8.34 -5.12 10.34
CA LEU A 91 8.32 -6.19 11.34
C LEU A 91 8.59 -5.70 12.76
N LEU A 92 9.49 -4.72 12.96
CA LEU A 92 9.83 -4.20 14.28
C LEU A 92 8.62 -3.67 15.08
N PRO A 93 7.71 -2.84 14.52
CA PRO A 93 6.53 -2.39 15.26
C PRO A 93 5.54 -3.53 15.53
N THR A 94 5.49 -4.53 14.64
CA THR A 94 4.58 -5.68 14.76
C THR A 94 5.03 -6.64 15.86
N PHE A 95 6.34 -6.91 15.97
CA PHE A 95 6.91 -7.71 17.05
C PHE A 95 6.72 -7.07 18.43
N LYS A 96 6.84 -5.73 18.52
CA LYS A 96 6.62 -4.99 19.76
C LYS A 96 5.18 -5.08 20.28
N GLN A 97 4.22 -5.40 19.41
CA GLN A 97 2.80 -5.51 19.77
C GLN A 97 2.42 -6.92 20.24
N GLY A 98 3.37 -7.87 20.34
CA GLY A 98 3.13 -9.22 20.89
C GLY A 98 2.15 -10.06 20.06
N LEU A 99 1.88 -9.66 18.81
CA LEU A 99 0.99 -10.37 17.90
C LEU A 99 1.65 -11.69 17.47
N SER A 100 1.20 -12.80 18.04
CA SER A 100 1.57 -14.14 17.59
C SER A 100 0.35 -14.96 17.18
N LEU A 101 0.54 -15.70 16.08
CA LEU A 101 -0.21 -16.85 15.56
C LEU A 101 -1.38 -16.59 14.58
N SER A 102 -1.49 -17.50 13.61
CA SER A 102 -2.50 -17.69 12.54
C SER A 102 -2.22 -17.06 11.16
N GLU A 103 -2.66 -17.79 10.13
CA GLU A 103 -2.53 -17.60 8.66
C GLU A 103 -2.68 -16.15 8.20
N THR A 104 -3.43 -15.34 8.95
CA THR A 104 -3.58 -13.90 8.72
C THR A 104 -2.23 -13.16 8.76
N PHE A 105 -1.32 -13.52 9.67
CA PHE A 105 0.03 -12.94 9.73
C PHE A 105 0.84 -13.32 8.49
N ARG A 106 0.75 -14.57 8.02
CA ARG A 106 1.41 -15.03 6.80
C ARG A 106 0.87 -14.30 5.56
N ALA A 107 -0.43 -14.09 5.47
CA ALA A 107 -1.05 -13.36 4.36
C ALA A 107 -0.61 -11.88 4.33
N ILE A 108 -0.52 -11.23 5.50
CA ILE A 108 -0.02 -9.86 5.62
C ILE A 108 1.46 -9.79 5.26
N TRP A 109 2.27 -10.71 5.80
CA TRP A 109 3.70 -10.78 5.53
C TRP A 109 4.01 -11.01 4.06
N LEU A 110 3.30 -11.95 3.42
CA LEU A 110 3.44 -12.23 1.99
C LEU A 110 3.03 -11.02 1.14
N GLY A 111 2.02 -10.27 1.59
CA GLY A 111 1.63 -9.03 0.93
C GLY A 111 2.68 -7.96 0.97
N GLU A 112 3.34 -7.79 2.12
CA GLU A 112 4.47 -6.88 2.27
C GLU A 112 5.62 -7.28 1.34
N THR A 113 5.98 -8.58 1.29
CA THR A 113 7.02 -9.08 0.40
C THR A 113 6.72 -8.79 -1.06
N ILE A 114 5.47 -9.02 -1.49
CA ILE A 114 5.04 -8.80 -2.87
C ILE A 114 5.05 -7.30 -3.19
N SER A 115 4.56 -6.46 -2.28
CA SER A 115 4.59 -5.00 -2.47
C SER A 115 6.02 -4.49 -2.58
N ILE A 116 6.90 -4.86 -1.63
CA ILE A 116 8.32 -4.47 -1.65
C ILE A 116 8.96 -4.95 -2.96
N GLY A 117 8.80 -6.23 -3.31
CA GLY A 117 9.41 -6.78 -4.53
C GLY A 117 9.00 -6.05 -5.81
N ILE A 118 7.73 -5.68 -5.94
CA ILE A 118 7.25 -4.92 -7.11
C ILE A 118 7.83 -3.50 -7.11
N MET A 119 7.86 -2.85 -5.95
CA MET A 119 8.41 -1.50 -5.81
C MET A 119 9.91 -1.47 -6.16
N GLU A 120 10.68 -2.43 -5.66
CA GLU A 120 12.12 -2.56 -5.92
C GLU A 120 12.43 -2.78 -7.39
N VAL A 121 11.69 -3.66 -8.06
CA VAL A 121 11.86 -3.92 -9.50
C VAL A 121 11.62 -2.63 -10.30
N VAL A 122 10.56 -1.89 -9.97
CA VAL A 122 10.23 -0.63 -10.67
C VAL A 122 11.24 0.46 -10.35
N MET A 123 11.68 0.60 -9.10
CA MET A 123 12.67 1.60 -8.69
C MET A 123 14.01 1.36 -9.40
N ASN A 124 14.53 0.14 -9.35
CA ASN A 124 15.76 -0.22 -10.03
C ASN A 124 15.66 -0.04 -11.56
N PHE A 125 14.53 -0.43 -12.16
CA PHE A 125 14.33 -0.25 -13.60
C PHE A 125 14.34 1.23 -14.01
N VAL A 126 13.64 2.08 -13.25
CA VAL A 126 13.56 3.52 -13.51
C VAL A 126 14.89 4.20 -13.25
N ASP A 127 15.56 3.88 -12.15
CA ASP A 127 16.86 4.44 -11.81
C ASP A 127 17.93 4.07 -12.85
N TYR A 128 17.94 2.81 -13.30
CA TYR A 128 18.83 2.35 -14.38
C TYR A 128 18.54 3.06 -15.70
N SER A 129 17.27 3.24 -16.05
CA SER A 129 16.85 3.90 -17.29
C SER A 129 17.21 5.38 -17.33
N ILE A 130 17.17 6.06 -16.18
CA ILE A 130 17.55 7.48 -16.06
C ILE A 130 19.08 7.63 -15.97
N GLY A 131 19.78 6.60 -15.48
CA GLY A 131 21.24 6.57 -15.36
C GLY A 131 21.76 6.89 -13.95
N GLY A 132 20.92 6.81 -12.91
CA GLY A 132 21.30 7.05 -11.52
C GLY A 132 22.42 6.13 -11.03
N MET A 133 22.20 4.83 -11.17
CA MET A 133 23.18 3.76 -10.93
C MET A 133 24.50 3.89 -11.72
N SER A 134 24.51 4.67 -12.80
CA SER A 134 25.68 4.86 -13.67
C SER A 134 26.35 6.22 -13.45
N ALA A 135 25.91 6.99 -12.45
CA ALA A 135 26.53 8.26 -12.10
C ALA A 135 27.99 8.05 -11.65
N ASN A 136 28.87 8.98 -12.01
CA ASN A 136 30.29 8.92 -11.63
C ASN A 136 30.51 9.23 -10.14
N SER A 137 29.55 9.91 -9.51
CA SER A 137 29.60 10.31 -8.11
C SER A 137 28.21 10.53 -7.54
N ILE A 138 28.05 10.34 -6.23
CA ILE A 138 26.83 10.64 -5.46
C ILE A 138 26.55 12.15 -5.39
N LEU A 139 27.56 12.98 -5.66
CA LEU A 139 27.40 14.43 -5.71
C LEU A 139 26.70 14.90 -6.99
N GLU A 140 26.56 14.03 -8.00
CA GLU A 140 25.88 14.41 -9.22
C GLU A 140 24.36 14.54 -8.99
N PRO A 141 23.72 15.61 -9.52
CA PRO A 141 22.28 15.79 -9.39
C PRO A 141 21.48 14.63 -9.98
N ILE A 142 22.00 13.99 -11.03
CA ILE A 142 21.31 12.89 -11.72
C ILE A 142 21.03 11.72 -10.78
N PHE A 143 21.93 11.43 -9.83
CA PHE A 143 21.77 10.37 -8.83
C PHE A 143 20.56 10.60 -7.92
N TRP A 144 20.37 11.84 -7.45
CA TRP A 144 19.26 12.17 -6.56
C TRP A 144 17.94 12.35 -7.31
N ILE A 145 18.00 12.87 -8.54
CA ILE A 145 16.83 13.01 -9.41
C ILE A 145 16.31 11.63 -9.81
N SER A 146 17.20 10.72 -10.25
CA SER A 146 16.83 9.37 -10.63
C SER A 146 16.22 8.60 -9.45
N LEU A 147 16.83 8.68 -8.26
CA LEU A 147 16.30 8.08 -7.04
C LEU A 147 14.92 8.65 -6.67
N GLY A 148 14.74 9.97 -6.79
CA GLY A 148 13.45 10.61 -6.52
C GLY A 148 12.36 10.17 -7.51
N VAL A 149 12.69 10.08 -8.80
CA VAL A 149 11.74 9.61 -9.84
C VAL A 149 11.45 8.12 -9.67
N ALA A 150 12.47 7.32 -9.36
CA ALA A 150 12.34 5.91 -9.03
C ALA A 150 11.38 5.72 -7.86
N ALA A 151 11.56 6.44 -6.75
CA ALA A 151 10.68 6.39 -5.59
C ALA A 151 9.22 6.69 -5.92
N LEU A 152 8.96 7.70 -6.75
CA LEU A 152 7.59 8.02 -7.20
C LEU A 152 7.00 6.89 -8.06
N ALA A 153 7.79 6.31 -8.95
CA ALA A 153 7.38 5.16 -9.76
C ALA A 153 7.12 3.92 -8.89
N GLY A 154 7.98 3.67 -7.90
CA GLY A 154 7.80 2.64 -6.89
C GLY A 154 6.49 2.82 -6.12
N PHE A 155 6.19 4.03 -5.65
CA PHE A 155 4.91 4.34 -5.01
C PHE A 155 3.72 4.06 -5.94
N ALA A 156 3.79 4.50 -7.20
CA ALA A 156 2.73 4.28 -8.18
C ALA A 156 2.49 2.79 -8.46
N ALA A 157 3.54 1.96 -8.42
CA ALA A 157 3.45 0.51 -8.58
C ALA A 157 2.98 -0.22 -7.31
N GLY A 158 3.44 0.21 -6.12
CA GLY A 158 3.08 -0.41 -4.84
C GLY A 158 1.66 -0.07 -4.35
N TYR A 159 1.18 1.15 -4.61
CA TYR A 159 -0.16 1.58 -4.21
C TYR A 159 -1.31 0.65 -4.66
N PRO A 160 -1.43 0.27 -5.96
CA PRO A 160 -2.51 -0.61 -6.41
C PRO A 160 -2.42 -2.00 -5.78
N VAL A 161 -1.21 -2.52 -5.55
CA VAL A 161 -0.98 -3.80 -4.89
C VAL A 161 -1.53 -3.75 -3.46
N ASN A 162 -1.12 -2.76 -2.68
CA ASN A 162 -1.55 -2.59 -1.29
C ASN A 162 -3.07 -2.35 -1.19
N TYR A 163 -3.64 -1.57 -2.10
CA TYR A 163 -5.08 -1.35 -2.15
C TYR A 163 -5.87 -2.63 -2.46
N LEU A 164 -5.44 -3.40 -3.46
CA LEU A 164 -6.07 -4.67 -3.84
C LEU A 164 -6.04 -5.68 -2.69
N MET A 165 -4.91 -5.79 -2.00
CA MET A 165 -4.77 -6.70 -0.87
C MET A 165 -5.68 -6.30 0.29
N LEU A 166 -5.75 -5.02 0.66
CA LEU A 166 -6.64 -4.57 1.73
C LEU A 166 -8.12 -4.76 1.36
N LYS A 167 -8.49 -4.48 0.12
CA LYS A 167 -9.86 -4.70 -0.39
C LYS A 167 -10.27 -6.17 -0.30
N ASN A 168 -9.37 -7.08 -0.66
CA ASN A 168 -9.63 -8.53 -0.62
C ASN A 168 -9.72 -9.06 0.82
N ASN A 169 -8.81 -8.64 1.71
CA ASN A 169 -8.83 -9.03 3.13
C ASN A 169 -10.09 -8.52 3.86
N LEU A 170 -10.56 -7.31 3.55
CA LEU A 170 -11.80 -6.76 4.10
C LEU A 170 -13.07 -7.40 3.52
N LYS A 171 -12.96 -8.11 2.40
CA LYS A 171 -14.05 -8.91 1.83
C LYS A 171 -14.15 -10.28 2.52
N GLN A 172 -13.00 -10.88 2.85
CA GLN A 172 -12.97 -12.17 3.56
C GLN A 172 -13.54 -12.10 4.99
N LYS A 173 -13.38 -10.98 5.70
CA LYS A 173 -13.93 -10.80 7.06
C LYS A 173 -15.46 -10.58 7.11
N CYS A 174 -16.14 -10.46 5.97
CA CYS A 174 -17.58 -10.16 5.91
C CYS A 174 -18.46 -11.35 5.46
N HIS A 175 -17.96 -12.59 5.58
CA HIS A 175 -18.73 -13.81 5.30
C HIS A 175 -18.86 -14.68 6.54
#